data_AF-A0AAV6G0Z5-F1
#
_entry.id   AF-A0AAV6G0Z5-F1
#
_cell.length_a   1.000
_cell.length_b   1.000
_cell.length_c   1.000
_cell.angle_alpha   90.00
_cell.angle_beta   90.00
_cell.angle_gamma   90.00
#
_symmetry.space_group_name_H-M   'P 1'
#
loop_
_entity.id
_entity.type
_entity.pdbx_description
1 polymer ?
#
loop_
_entity_poly.entity_id
_entity_poly.type
_entity_poly.pdbx_seq_one_letter_code
_entity_poly.pdbx_strand_id
1 'polypeptide(L)'
;MSFKGIRGCNSRVSKEDQEFYDLRQRAAEYYRANSVPQNIEGVLNQMFLEKPDDIYGYLANYFSQHSAKAVICRTEGKEVYDGNGQISAQADVYCIIRNEEKWVSSGAVPSHGELASGRTDPSGVAEESSAQSHALETALSWINQPISTMLRGLNPSDQTTIDKILSDFFLARFLENEDEKRKESEAEEQKSAESTPEPAPPPPPQPPTKDRKGADKALLRKKSVCMEQCLPPADSSGCS
;
A
#
# COMPACT_ATOMS: atom_id res chain seq x y z
N MET A 1 53.43 64.19 -48.75
CA MET A 1 52.50 63.09 -49.04
C MET A 1 52.37 62.25 -47.78
N SER A 2 51.17 62.18 -47.19
CA SER A 2 50.93 61.49 -45.92
C SER A 2 50.03 60.28 -46.20
N PHE A 3 50.59 59.08 -46.11
CA PHE A 3 49.80 57.85 -46.16
C PHE A 3 49.31 57.53 -44.75
N LYS A 4 48.04 57.80 -44.51
CA LYS A 4 47.32 57.42 -43.30
C LYS A 4 46.32 56.35 -43.68
N GLY A 5 46.40 55.19 -43.03
CA GLY A 5 45.28 54.25 -42.97
C GLY A 5 45.63 52.79 -43.28
N ILE A 6 46.20 52.07 -42.32
CA ILE A 6 45.89 50.65 -42.18
C ILE A 6 44.80 50.58 -41.11
N ARG A 7 43.56 50.61 -41.57
CA ARG A 7 42.36 50.41 -40.76
C ARG A 7 42.28 48.92 -40.49
N GLY A 8 42.61 48.51 -39.26
CA GLY A 8 42.53 47.13 -38.82
C GLY A 8 41.13 46.56 -39.07
N CYS A 9 41.09 45.45 -39.81
CA CYS A 9 39.87 44.69 -40.07
C CYS A 9 39.53 43.89 -38.82
N ASN A 10 38.82 44.50 -37.87
CA ASN A 10 38.16 43.75 -36.81
C ASN A 10 36.88 43.16 -37.39
N SER A 11 36.96 41.95 -37.93
CA SER A 11 35.77 41.13 -38.21
C SER A 11 35.10 40.81 -36.87
N ARG A 12 34.17 41.67 -36.46
CA ARG A 12 33.28 41.37 -35.34
C ARG A 12 32.39 40.23 -35.79
N VAL A 13 32.76 39.01 -35.41
CA VAL A 13 31.86 37.85 -35.43
C VAL A 13 30.57 38.30 -34.76
N SER A 14 29.44 38.11 -35.42
CA SER A 14 28.15 38.52 -34.85
C SER A 14 27.90 37.72 -33.57
N LYS A 15 27.09 38.24 -32.65
CA LYS A 15 26.82 37.52 -31.39
C LYS A 15 26.16 36.18 -31.68
N GLU A 16 25.33 36.16 -32.70
CA GLU A 16 24.63 35.00 -33.24
C GLU A 16 25.61 33.94 -33.76
N ASP A 17 26.65 34.35 -34.49
CA ASP A 17 27.70 33.44 -34.95
C ASP A 17 28.46 32.83 -33.77
N GLN A 18 28.81 33.64 -32.77
CA GLN A 18 29.51 33.15 -31.57
C GLN A 18 28.67 32.12 -30.81
N GLU A 19 27.38 32.39 -30.60
CA GLU A 19 26.44 31.46 -29.96
C GLU A 19 26.30 30.16 -30.75
N PHE A 20 26.27 30.23 -32.08
CA PHE A 20 26.25 29.05 -32.95
C PHE A 20 27.53 28.21 -32.82
N TYR A 21 28.70 28.84 -32.79
CA TYR A 21 29.98 28.15 -32.58
C TYR A 21 30.01 27.47 -31.21
N ASP A 22 29.60 28.18 -30.16
CA ASP A 22 29.56 27.65 -28.79
C ASP A 22 28.60 26.46 -28.70
N LEU A 23 27.41 26.54 -29.32
CA LEU A 23 26.44 25.44 -29.37
C LEU A 23 27.02 24.21 -30.08
N ARG A 24 27.65 24.42 -31.24
CA ARG A 24 28.30 23.35 -32.00
C ARG A 24 29.39 22.66 -31.19
N GLN A 25 30.20 23.44 -30.46
CA GLN A 25 31.25 22.90 -29.61
C GLN A 25 30.67 22.06 -28.48
N ARG A 26 29.66 22.58 -27.77
CA ARG A 26 28.97 21.84 -26.69
C ARG A 26 28.35 20.53 -27.19
N ALA A 27 27.70 20.55 -28.36
CA ALA A 27 27.14 19.34 -28.96
C ALA A 27 28.23 18.31 -29.29
N ALA A 28 29.35 18.75 -29.88
CA ALA A 28 30.48 17.87 -30.19
C ALA A 28 31.11 17.25 -28.94
N GLU A 29 31.26 18.04 -27.88
CA GLU A 29 31.75 17.58 -26.57
C GLU A 29 30.77 16.57 -25.95
N TYR A 30 29.46 16.86 -25.98
CA TYR A 30 28.43 15.96 -25.47
C TYR A 30 28.46 14.59 -26.18
N TYR A 31 28.51 14.57 -27.51
CA TYR A 31 28.54 13.30 -28.26
C TYR A 31 29.83 12.51 -28.02
N ARG A 32 30.98 13.19 -27.90
CA ARG A 32 32.26 12.55 -27.58
C ARG A 32 32.25 11.96 -26.17
N ALA A 33 31.72 12.70 -25.19
CA ALA A 33 31.62 12.24 -23.80
C ALA A 33 30.74 10.98 -23.68
N ASN A 34 29.71 10.86 -24.52
CA ASN A 34 28.81 9.70 -24.55
C ASN A 34 29.22 8.62 -25.57
N SER A 35 30.43 8.71 -26.15
CA SER A 35 30.95 7.76 -27.14
C SER A 35 30.02 7.49 -28.34
N VAL A 36 29.18 8.46 -28.71
CA VAL A 36 28.19 8.31 -29.78
C VAL A 36 28.86 8.01 -31.12
N PRO A 37 29.91 8.74 -31.56
CA PRO A 37 30.57 8.45 -32.83
C PRO A 37 31.16 7.04 -32.90
N GLN A 38 31.85 6.60 -31.84
CA GLN A 38 32.48 5.28 -31.77
C GLN A 38 31.45 4.15 -31.81
N ASN A 39 30.34 4.32 -31.08
CA ASN A 39 29.26 3.34 -31.07
C ASN A 39 28.55 3.24 -32.44
N ILE A 40 28.33 4.37 -33.12
CA ILE A 40 27.75 4.40 -34.47
C ILE A 40 28.70 3.77 -35.48
N GLU A 41 29.97 4.14 -35.47
CA GLU A 41 30.98 3.57 -36.37
C GLU A 41 31.10 2.05 -36.17
N GLY A 42 31.17 1.60 -34.91
CA GLY A 42 31.25 0.18 -34.57
C GLY A 42 30.08 -0.63 -35.12
N VAL A 43 28.85 -0.18 -34.89
CA VAL A 43 27.66 -0.92 -35.38
C VAL A 43 27.55 -0.89 -36.89
N LEU A 44 27.88 0.21 -37.55
CA LEU A 44 27.84 0.31 -39.01
C LEU A 44 28.87 -0.62 -39.67
N ASN A 45 30.09 -0.68 -39.11
CA ASN A 45 31.13 -1.58 -39.59
C ASN A 45 30.73 -3.05 -39.40
N GLN A 46 30.19 -3.41 -38.23
CA GLN A 46 29.74 -4.78 -37.95
C GLN A 46 28.58 -5.18 -38.87
N MET A 47 27.57 -4.32 -38.99
CA MET A 47 26.39 -4.56 -39.83
C MET A 47 26.74 -4.69 -41.32
N PHE A 48 27.73 -3.94 -41.81
CA PHE A 48 28.22 -4.07 -43.20
C PHE A 48 28.81 -5.46 -43.49
N LEU A 49 29.49 -6.05 -42.49
CA LEU A 49 30.06 -7.39 -42.59
C LEU A 49 28.99 -8.47 -42.48
N GLU A 50 28.08 -8.34 -41.50
CA GLU A 50 27.07 -9.36 -41.19
C GLU A 50 25.89 -9.35 -42.17
N LYS A 51 25.58 -8.20 -42.78
CA LYS A 51 24.48 -8.02 -43.75
C LYS A 51 23.15 -8.64 -43.29
N PRO A 52 22.63 -8.22 -42.13
CA PRO A 52 21.36 -8.73 -41.63
C PRO A 52 20.20 -8.37 -42.56
N ASP A 53 19.18 -9.22 -42.61
CA ASP A 53 17.96 -8.97 -43.40
C ASP A 53 17.17 -7.75 -42.87
N ASP A 54 17.12 -7.58 -41.54
CA ASP A 54 16.52 -6.43 -40.88
C ASP A 54 17.60 -5.51 -40.28
N ILE A 55 18.02 -4.54 -41.09
CA ILE A 55 19.01 -3.50 -40.75
C ILE A 55 18.57 -2.71 -39.51
N TYR A 56 17.31 -2.30 -39.43
CA TYR A 56 16.85 -1.42 -38.36
C TYR A 56 16.59 -2.19 -37.06
N GLY A 57 16.10 -3.43 -37.13
CA GLY A 57 16.03 -4.32 -35.99
C GLY A 57 17.41 -4.64 -35.43
N TYR A 58 18.40 -4.84 -36.30
CA TYR A 58 19.79 -5.02 -35.89
C TYR A 58 20.33 -3.81 -35.11
N LEU A 59 20.18 -2.59 -35.66
CA LEU A 59 20.57 -1.35 -34.98
C LEU A 59 19.83 -1.19 -33.65
N ALA A 60 18.53 -1.45 -33.61
CA ALA A 60 17.72 -1.36 -32.39
C ALA A 60 18.26 -2.31 -31.31
N ASN A 61 18.60 -3.55 -31.66
CA ASN A 61 19.16 -4.52 -30.73
C ASN A 61 20.54 -4.10 -30.22
N TYR A 62 21.40 -3.57 -31.09
CA TYR A 62 22.70 -3.02 -30.68
C TYR A 62 22.53 -1.88 -29.67
N PHE A 63 21.73 -0.86 -30.00
CA PHE A 63 21.51 0.28 -29.10
C PHE A 63 20.75 -0.09 -27.82
N SER A 64 20.01 -1.20 -27.81
CA SER A 64 19.38 -1.71 -26.60
C SER A 64 20.39 -2.16 -25.55
N GLN A 65 21.55 -2.65 -25.96
CA GLN A 65 22.62 -3.06 -25.05
C GLN A 65 23.29 -1.86 -24.40
N HIS A 66 23.35 -0.73 -25.12
CA HIS A 66 23.89 0.55 -24.65
C HIS A 66 22.86 1.42 -23.92
N SER A 67 21.58 1.08 -24.00
CA SER A 67 20.51 1.81 -23.34
C SER A 67 20.56 1.59 -21.82
N ALA A 68 20.12 2.60 -21.07
CA ALA A 68 19.90 2.45 -19.64
C ALA A 68 18.97 1.26 -19.34
N LYS A 69 19.22 0.58 -18.22
CA LYS A 69 18.37 -0.52 -17.76
C LYS A 69 16.95 -0.02 -17.46
N ALA A 70 15.98 -0.92 -17.59
CA ALA A 70 14.61 -0.63 -17.22
C ALA A 70 14.53 -0.27 -15.72
N VAL A 71 13.75 0.76 -15.40
CA VAL A 71 13.51 1.17 -14.02
C VAL A 71 12.03 1.44 -13.81
N ILE A 72 11.49 1.06 -12.65
CA ILE A 72 10.10 1.36 -12.27
C ILE A 72 9.94 2.87 -12.16
N CYS A 73 8.95 3.45 -12.85
CA CYS A 73 8.66 4.87 -12.77
C CYS A 73 7.47 5.19 -11.87
N ARG A 74 6.46 4.32 -11.84
CA ARG A 74 5.28 4.41 -10.98
C ARG A 74 4.53 3.08 -10.92
N THR A 75 3.70 2.95 -9.89
CA THR A 75 2.66 1.94 -9.78
C THR A 75 1.28 2.61 -9.82
N GLU A 76 0.27 1.90 -10.29
CA GLU A 76 -1.11 2.38 -10.38
C GLU A 76 -2.07 1.32 -9.84
N GLY A 77 -2.81 1.66 -8.79
CA GLY A 77 -3.85 0.85 -8.21
C GLY A 77 -5.20 1.21 -8.82
N LYS A 78 -5.96 0.21 -9.27
CA LYS A 78 -7.30 0.34 -9.83
C LYS A 78 -8.28 -0.58 -9.13
N GLU A 79 -9.50 -0.09 -8.97
CA GLU A 79 -10.65 -0.91 -8.60
C GLU A 79 -11.10 -1.72 -9.82
N VAL A 80 -11.24 -3.03 -9.64
CA VAL A 80 -11.73 -3.98 -10.66
C VAL A 80 -12.73 -4.94 -10.02
N TYR A 81 -13.47 -5.67 -10.87
CA TYR A 81 -14.38 -6.71 -10.42
C TYR A 81 -13.76 -8.09 -10.69
N ASP A 82 -13.86 -8.98 -9.70
CA ASP A 82 -13.40 -10.36 -9.83
C ASP A 82 -14.40 -11.23 -10.63
N GLY A 83 -14.09 -12.51 -10.79
CA GLY A 83 -14.97 -13.46 -11.50
C GLY A 83 -16.33 -13.68 -10.83
N ASN A 84 -16.50 -13.28 -9.57
CA ASN A 84 -17.74 -13.39 -8.81
C ASN A 84 -18.53 -12.06 -8.79
N GLY A 85 -18.03 -11.02 -9.45
CA GLY A 85 -18.63 -9.68 -9.43
C GLY A 85 -18.40 -8.93 -8.13
N GLN A 86 -17.41 -9.32 -7.32
CA GLN A 86 -16.99 -8.60 -6.12
C GLN A 86 -15.87 -7.61 -6.44
N ILE A 87 -15.79 -6.55 -5.63
CA ILE A 87 -14.77 -5.52 -5.79
C ILE A 87 -13.40 -6.04 -5.34
N SER A 88 -12.38 -5.78 -6.17
CA SER A 88 -11.00 -6.24 -6.05
C SER A 88 -10.02 -5.12 -6.43
N ALA A 89 -8.77 -5.22 -5.97
CA ALA A 89 -7.69 -4.31 -6.34
C ALA A 89 -6.80 -4.93 -7.43
N GLN A 90 -6.49 -4.14 -8.46
CA GLN A 90 -5.47 -4.42 -9.45
C GLN A 90 -4.32 -3.42 -9.30
N ALA A 91 -3.09 -3.90 -9.35
CA ALA A 91 -1.87 -3.09 -9.39
C ALA A 91 -1.19 -3.22 -10.75
N ASP A 92 -1.00 -2.09 -11.42
CA ASP A 92 -0.25 -1.96 -12.68
C ASP A 92 1.15 -1.39 -12.41
N VAL A 93 2.15 -1.90 -13.11
CA VAL A 93 3.54 -1.44 -13.00
C VAL A 93 3.98 -0.78 -14.32
N TYR A 94 4.48 0.44 -14.19
CA TYR A 94 5.03 1.21 -15.31
C TYR A 94 6.54 1.39 -15.11
N CYS A 95 7.29 1.26 -16.20
CA CYS A 95 8.74 1.38 -16.21
C CYS A 95 9.21 2.37 -17.28
N ILE A 96 10.31 3.07 -17.03
CA ILE A 96 11.07 3.73 -18.09
C ILE A 96 11.94 2.67 -18.79
N ILE A 97 11.67 2.43 -20.06
CA ILE A 97 12.43 1.52 -20.92
C ILE A 97 12.83 2.29 -22.18
N ARG A 98 14.14 2.42 -22.42
CA ARG A 98 14.69 3.21 -23.53
C ARG A 98 14.16 4.65 -23.55
N ASN A 99 14.16 5.29 -22.38
CA ASN A 99 13.70 6.67 -22.16
C ASN A 99 12.19 6.93 -22.43
N GLU A 100 11.38 5.86 -22.48
CA GLU A 100 9.93 5.95 -22.62
C GLU A 100 9.24 5.23 -21.46
N GLU A 101 8.15 5.79 -20.97
CA GLU A 101 7.27 5.10 -20.03
C GLU A 101 6.48 3.99 -20.75
N LYS A 102 6.52 2.77 -20.21
CA LYS A 102 5.81 1.61 -20.73
C LYS A 102 5.11 0.87 -19.59
N TRP A 103 3.89 0.42 -19.87
CA TRP A 103 3.20 -0.53 -19.02
C TRP A 103 3.83 -1.91 -19.19
N VAL A 104 4.27 -2.53 -18.08
CA VAL A 104 5.06 -3.77 -18.12
C VAL A 104 4.27 -4.96 -17.57
N SER A 105 3.52 -4.76 -16.48
CA SER A 105 2.80 -5.84 -15.83
C SER A 105 1.57 -5.33 -15.07
N SER A 106 0.71 -6.29 -14.76
CA SER A 106 -0.48 -6.08 -13.93
C SER A 106 -0.75 -7.32 -13.08
N GLY A 107 -1.24 -7.11 -11.86
CA GLY A 107 -1.66 -8.17 -10.96
C GLY A 107 -2.90 -7.76 -10.18
N ALA A 108 -3.90 -8.64 -10.14
CA ALA A 108 -5.13 -8.44 -9.37
C ALA A 108 -5.19 -9.40 -8.19
N VAL A 109 -5.72 -8.93 -7.06
CA VAL A 109 -5.87 -9.72 -5.84
C VAL A 109 -7.32 -10.18 -5.72
N PRO A 110 -7.61 -11.49 -5.71
CA PRO A 110 -8.98 -11.96 -5.56
C PRO A 110 -9.58 -11.45 -4.24
N SER A 111 -10.84 -11.04 -4.26
CA SER A 111 -11.55 -10.51 -3.10
C SER A 111 -11.81 -11.57 -2.01
N HIS A 112 -11.61 -12.86 -2.34
CA HIS A 112 -11.89 -13.97 -1.44
C HIS A 112 -10.74 -14.99 -1.43
N GLY A 113 -9.92 -14.95 -0.38
CA GLY A 113 -9.08 -16.06 0.04
C GLY A 113 -9.75 -16.75 1.22
N GLU A 114 -9.99 -18.06 1.11
CA GLU A 114 -10.71 -18.94 2.05
C GLU A 114 -10.54 -18.57 3.54
N LEU A 115 -11.47 -17.78 4.08
CA LEU A 115 -11.69 -17.72 5.53
C LEU A 115 -13.20 -17.78 5.80
N ALA A 116 -13.57 -18.89 6.44
CA ALA A 116 -14.86 -19.22 7.04
C ALA A 116 -16.02 -19.59 6.08
N SER A 117 -15.97 -20.82 5.57
CA SER A 117 -17.21 -21.62 5.46
C SER A 117 -17.81 -21.80 6.86
N GLY A 118 -18.69 -20.88 7.26
CA GLY A 118 -19.44 -21.00 8.51
C GLY A 118 -20.05 -19.68 8.97
N ARG A 119 -21.31 -19.46 8.57
CA ARG A 119 -22.24 -18.40 9.03
C ARG A 119 -22.21 -17.08 8.27
N THR A 120 -22.82 -17.08 7.09
CA THR A 120 -23.46 -15.88 6.54
C THR A 120 -24.79 -15.65 7.26
N ASP A 121 -24.77 -14.87 8.34
CA ASP A 121 -25.98 -14.23 8.87
C ASP A 121 -26.32 -13.05 7.92
N PRO A 122 -27.52 -13.01 7.28
CA PRO A 122 -27.86 -12.00 6.27
C PRO A 122 -28.05 -10.58 6.83
N SER A 123 -27.81 -10.36 8.12
CA SER A 123 -27.89 -9.05 8.77
C SER A 123 -26.56 -8.27 8.75
N GLY A 124 -25.43 -8.89 8.42
CA GLY A 124 -24.08 -8.26 8.43
C GLY A 124 -23.57 -7.76 7.07
N VAL A 125 -24.31 -8.01 5.99
CA VAL A 125 -23.84 -7.81 4.60
C VAL A 125 -23.52 -6.33 4.28
N ALA A 126 -24.25 -5.40 4.92
CA ALA A 126 -24.03 -3.96 4.72
C ALA A 126 -22.77 -3.45 5.44
N GLU A 127 -22.48 -3.94 6.64
CA GLU A 127 -21.25 -3.58 7.38
C GLU A 127 -20.02 -4.20 6.71
N GLU A 128 -20.11 -5.45 6.27
CA GLU A 128 -19.04 -6.16 5.55
C GLU A 128 -18.69 -5.46 4.22
N SER A 129 -19.70 -5.02 3.46
CA SER A 129 -19.48 -4.24 2.23
C SER A 129 -18.78 -2.90 2.51
N SER A 130 -19.12 -2.21 3.60
CA SER A 130 -18.49 -0.93 3.96
C SER A 130 -17.04 -1.10 4.40
N ALA A 131 -16.73 -2.16 5.15
CA ALA A 131 -15.38 -2.50 5.57
C ALA A 131 -14.51 -2.90 4.36
N GLN A 132 -15.07 -3.64 3.40
CA GLN A 132 -14.38 -4.01 2.16
C GLN A 132 -14.03 -2.78 1.31
N SER A 133 -14.95 -1.84 1.16
CA SER A 133 -14.69 -0.59 0.43
C SER A 133 -13.59 0.25 1.09
N HIS A 134 -13.57 0.35 2.43
CA HIS A 134 -12.52 1.07 3.15
C HIS A 134 -11.15 0.39 3.02
N ALA A 135 -11.11 -0.95 3.10
CA ALA A 135 -9.89 -1.72 2.90
C ALA A 135 -9.34 -1.53 1.47
N LEU A 136 -10.22 -1.53 0.47
CA LEU A 136 -9.85 -1.25 -0.91
C LEU A 136 -9.29 0.16 -1.08
N GLU A 137 -10.00 1.19 -0.59
CA GLU A 137 -9.55 2.58 -0.67
C GLU A 137 -8.17 2.75 -0.03
N THR A 138 -7.96 2.12 1.12
CA THR A 138 -6.65 2.09 1.81
C THR A 138 -5.59 1.44 0.93
N ALA A 139 -5.86 0.25 0.37
CA ALA A 139 -4.92 -0.45 -0.51
C ALA A 139 -4.56 0.38 -1.75
N LEU A 140 -5.56 0.98 -2.41
CA LEU A 140 -5.36 1.85 -3.57
C LEU A 140 -4.53 3.08 -3.21
N SER A 141 -4.78 3.68 -2.04
CA SER A 141 -3.99 4.81 -1.55
C SER A 141 -2.51 4.43 -1.37
N TRP A 142 -2.24 3.23 -0.85
CA TRP A 142 -0.88 2.73 -0.64
C TRP A 142 -0.18 2.43 -1.95
N ILE A 143 -0.85 1.77 -2.90
CA ILE A 143 -0.29 1.45 -4.22
C ILE A 143 0.05 2.75 -4.96
N ASN A 144 -0.84 3.73 -4.95
CA ASN A 144 -0.70 4.94 -5.75
C ASN A 144 0.31 5.94 -5.19
N GLN A 145 0.62 5.91 -3.88
CA GLN A 145 1.52 6.89 -3.26
C GLN A 145 2.76 6.30 -2.60
N PRO A 146 2.72 5.71 -1.40
CA PRO A 146 3.92 5.27 -0.71
C PRO A 146 4.65 4.18 -1.48
N ILE A 147 3.94 3.17 -2.01
CA ILE A 147 4.55 2.07 -2.77
C ILE A 147 5.16 2.61 -4.07
N SER A 148 4.41 3.41 -4.83
CA SER A 148 4.88 4.04 -6.07
C SER A 148 6.16 4.85 -5.85
N THR A 149 6.24 5.58 -4.74
CA THR A 149 7.42 6.38 -4.38
C THR A 149 8.62 5.52 -4.00
N MET A 150 8.42 4.49 -3.15
CA MET A 150 9.50 3.62 -2.69
C MET A 150 10.12 2.79 -3.83
N LEU A 151 9.30 2.34 -4.77
CA LEU A 151 9.75 1.49 -5.87
C LEU A 151 10.38 2.27 -7.03
N ARG A 152 10.25 3.60 -7.05
CA ARG A 152 10.72 4.44 -8.15
C ARG A 152 12.24 4.34 -8.32
N GLY A 153 12.67 4.09 -9.55
CA GLY A 153 14.08 3.96 -9.91
C GLY A 153 14.65 2.56 -9.70
N LEU A 154 13.90 1.62 -9.12
CA LEU A 154 14.35 0.24 -8.93
C LEU A 154 14.26 -0.56 -10.22
N ASN A 155 15.13 -1.57 -10.35
CA ASN A 155 15.09 -2.51 -11.46
C ASN A 155 13.91 -3.48 -11.28
N PRO A 156 12.94 -3.54 -12.22
CA PRO A 156 11.78 -4.42 -12.11
C PRO A 156 12.13 -5.93 -12.11
N SER A 157 13.34 -6.31 -12.51
CA SER A 157 13.81 -7.70 -12.47
C SER A 157 14.46 -8.10 -11.14
N ASP A 158 14.68 -7.17 -10.21
CA ASP A 158 15.24 -7.46 -8.89
C ASP A 158 14.13 -7.76 -7.87
N GLN A 159 13.46 -8.89 -8.09
CA GLN A 159 12.30 -9.32 -7.30
C GLN A 159 12.61 -9.37 -5.79
N THR A 160 13.77 -9.89 -5.41
CA THR A 160 14.17 -10.05 -4.00
C THR A 160 14.27 -8.71 -3.28
N THR A 161 14.88 -7.70 -3.91
CA THR A 161 14.99 -6.36 -3.32
C THR A 161 13.62 -5.69 -3.20
N ILE A 162 12.79 -5.81 -4.25
CA ILE A 162 11.43 -5.27 -4.26
C ILE A 162 10.59 -5.92 -3.15
N ASP A 163 10.61 -7.24 -3.05
CA ASP A 163 9.85 -7.99 -2.03
C ASP A 163 10.29 -7.63 -0.63
N LYS A 164 11.58 -7.39 -0.40
CA LYS A 164 12.08 -6.94 0.90
C LYS A 164 11.53 -5.56 1.26
N ILE A 165 11.58 -4.61 0.34
CA ILE A 165 11.05 -3.25 0.56
C ILE A 165 9.55 -3.30 0.87
N LEU A 166 8.80 -4.10 0.12
CA LEU A 166 7.37 -4.29 0.36
C LEU A 166 7.10 -4.98 1.70
N SER A 167 7.88 -6.00 2.05
CA SER A 167 7.76 -6.72 3.33
C SER A 167 8.01 -5.78 4.52
N ASP A 168 9.07 -4.98 4.45
CA ASP A 168 9.41 -4.00 5.49
C ASP A 168 8.29 -2.94 5.63
N PHE A 169 7.72 -2.50 4.50
CA PHE A 169 6.59 -1.58 4.48
C PHE A 169 5.33 -2.16 5.14
N PHE A 170 4.93 -3.38 4.77
CA PHE A 170 3.75 -4.02 5.35
C PHE A 170 3.94 -4.36 6.83
N LEU A 171 5.15 -4.79 7.22
CA LEU A 171 5.47 -5.03 8.62
C LEU A 171 5.36 -3.76 9.46
N ALA A 172 5.85 -2.62 8.96
CA ALA A 172 5.72 -1.34 9.65
C ALA A 172 4.25 -0.96 9.86
N ARG A 173 3.42 -1.07 8.81
CA ARG A 173 1.96 -0.80 8.91
C ARG A 173 1.24 -1.74 9.85
N PHE A 174 1.63 -3.01 9.88
CA PHE A 174 1.06 -3.99 10.80
C PHE A 174 1.35 -3.61 12.26
N LEU A 175 2.59 -3.22 12.57
CA LEU A 175 2.98 -2.81 13.92
C LEU A 175 2.27 -1.51 14.35
N GLU A 176 2.16 -0.52 13.45
CA GLU A 176 1.40 0.72 13.70
C GLU A 176 -0.04 0.42 14.11
N ASN A 177 -0.73 -0.43 13.35
CA ASN A 177 -2.12 -0.81 13.63
C ASN A 177 -2.28 -1.56 14.97
N GLU A 178 -1.33 -2.44 15.33
CA GLU A 178 -1.37 -3.15 16.61
C GLU A 178 -1.14 -2.22 17.80
N ASP A 179 -0.25 -1.23 17.65
CA ASP A 179 -0.01 -0.21 18.68
C ASP A 179 -1.22 0.74 18.84
N GLU A 180 -1.91 1.09 17.75
CA GLU A 180 -3.15 1.87 17.79
C GLU A 180 -4.25 1.13 18.56
N LYS A 181 -4.49 -0.14 18.23
CA LYS A 181 -5.47 -0.97 18.95
C LYS A 181 -5.16 -1.11 20.44
N ARG A 182 -3.88 -1.26 20.80
CA ARG A 182 -3.47 -1.31 22.22
C ARG A 182 -3.82 -0.01 22.94
N LYS A 183 -3.49 1.14 22.35
CA LYS A 183 -3.82 2.46 22.93
C LYS A 183 -5.32 2.68 23.05
N GLU A 184 -6.09 2.24 22.06
CA GLU A 184 -7.56 2.30 22.11
C GLU A 184 -8.11 1.44 23.26
N SER A 185 -7.64 0.20 23.40
CA SER A 185 -8.06 -0.68 24.49
C SER A 185 -7.70 -0.14 25.89
N GLU A 186 -6.52 0.44 26.05
CA GLU A 186 -6.09 1.08 27.31
C GLU A 186 -6.92 2.33 27.62
N ALA A 187 -7.29 3.11 26.61
CA ALA A 187 -8.13 4.30 26.76
C ALA A 187 -9.58 3.94 27.13
N GLU A 188 -10.13 2.86 26.57
CA GLU A 188 -11.46 2.36 26.92
C GLU A 188 -11.50 1.79 28.34
N GLU A 189 -10.46 1.05 28.75
CA GLU A 189 -10.35 0.48 30.10
C GLU A 189 -10.20 1.57 31.17
N GLN A 190 -9.43 2.64 30.88
CA GLN A 190 -9.35 3.84 31.75
C GLN A 190 -10.69 4.59 31.84
N LYS A 191 -11.40 4.73 30.71
CA LYS A 191 -12.70 5.42 30.67
C LYS A 191 -13.81 4.62 31.38
N SER A 192 -13.72 3.29 31.41
CA SER A 192 -14.64 2.43 32.16
C SER A 192 -14.29 2.30 33.64
N ALA A 193 -13.02 2.49 34.03
CA ALA A 193 -12.60 2.50 35.43
C ALA A 193 -13.02 3.79 36.18
N GLU A 194 -13.17 4.90 35.47
CA GLU A 194 -13.56 6.21 36.05
C GLU A 194 -15.08 6.36 36.33
N SER A 195 -15.94 5.43 35.88
CA SER A 195 -17.39 5.49 36.13
C SER A 195 -17.87 4.79 37.42
N THR A 196 -17.00 4.53 38.39
CA THR A 196 -17.40 3.93 39.68
C THR A 196 -17.88 5.03 40.64
N PRO A 197 -19.11 4.99 41.20
CA PRO A 197 -19.60 6.04 42.08
C PRO A 197 -18.81 6.09 43.39
N GLU A 198 -18.48 7.32 43.78
CA GLU A 198 -17.87 7.72 45.06
C GLU A 198 -18.48 6.96 46.27
N PRO A 199 -17.67 6.41 47.19
CA PRO A 199 -18.18 5.71 48.36
C PRO A 199 -18.83 6.71 49.33
N ALA A 200 -20.11 6.45 49.66
CA ALA A 200 -20.88 7.23 50.62
C ALA A 200 -20.16 7.35 51.98
N PRO A 201 -20.25 8.51 52.66
CA PRO A 201 -19.55 8.72 53.94
C PRO A 201 -20.18 7.89 55.08
N PRO A 202 -19.38 7.52 56.10
CA PRO A 202 -19.84 6.66 57.18
C PRO A 202 -20.83 7.40 58.12
N PRO A 203 -21.80 6.70 58.74
CA PRO A 203 -22.80 7.32 59.59
C PRO A 203 -22.26 7.69 60.98
N PRO A 204 -22.80 8.73 61.64
CA PRO A 204 -22.35 9.19 62.96
C PRO A 204 -22.82 8.28 64.12
N PRO A 205 -22.15 8.33 65.30
CA PRO A 205 -22.42 7.44 66.42
C PRO A 205 -23.65 7.86 67.23
N GLN A 206 -24.49 6.89 67.61
CA GLN A 206 -25.63 7.08 68.51
C GLN A 206 -25.27 6.77 69.99
N PRO A 207 -25.82 7.51 70.97
CA PRO A 207 -25.52 7.33 72.40
C PRO A 207 -26.33 6.18 73.06
N PRO A 208 -25.92 5.72 74.26
CA PRO A 208 -26.28 4.40 74.79
C PRO A 208 -27.64 4.41 75.52
N THR A 209 -28.44 3.37 75.30
CA THR A 209 -29.59 3.06 76.18
C THR A 209 -29.60 1.58 76.59
N LYS A 210 -29.08 1.36 77.80
CA LYS A 210 -29.65 0.63 78.94
C LYS A 210 -30.35 -0.72 78.69
N ASP A 211 -29.77 -1.73 79.36
CA ASP A 211 -30.21 -3.12 79.53
C ASP A 211 -31.70 -3.32 79.83
N ARG A 212 -32.27 -4.42 79.28
CA ARG A 212 -33.06 -5.39 80.07
C ARG A 212 -33.25 -6.75 79.40
N LYS A 213 -32.54 -7.72 79.97
CA LYS A 213 -32.72 -9.17 80.15
C LYS A 213 -34.14 -9.76 79.99
N GLY A 214 -34.23 -10.91 79.30
CA GLY A 214 -35.33 -11.91 79.37
C GLY A 214 -35.41 -12.75 78.08
N ALA A 215 -34.77 -13.91 77.98
CA ALA A 215 -35.26 -15.25 78.39
C ALA A 215 -36.39 -15.85 77.50
N ASP A 216 -35.94 -16.71 76.57
CA ASP A 216 -36.34 -18.11 76.42
C ASP A 216 -37.60 -18.53 75.61
N LYS A 217 -37.39 -19.63 74.86
CA LYS A 217 -38.31 -20.65 74.30
C LYS A 217 -38.95 -20.50 72.91
N ALA A 218 -38.60 -21.49 72.11
CA ALA A 218 -39.14 -21.93 70.83
C ALA A 218 -40.59 -22.45 70.89
N LEU A 219 -41.36 -22.25 69.80
CA LEU A 219 -42.27 -23.26 69.23
C LEU A 219 -42.93 -22.82 67.90
N LEU A 220 -43.26 -23.83 67.08
CA LEU A 220 -44.21 -23.92 65.95
C LEU A 220 -43.67 -23.56 64.54
N ARG A 221 -43.29 -24.52 63.69
CA ARG A 221 -44.08 -25.57 62.98
C ARG A 221 -44.92 -25.02 61.82
N LYS A 222 -44.44 -25.18 60.56
CA LYS A 222 -45.19 -25.90 59.49
C LYS A 222 -44.32 -26.16 58.25
N LYS A 223 -44.47 -27.39 57.75
CA LYS A 223 -43.86 -28.01 56.57
C LYS A 223 -44.44 -27.48 55.24
N SER A 224 -43.76 -27.84 54.15
CA SER A 224 -44.29 -28.21 52.80
C SER A 224 -43.98 -27.18 51.71
N VAL A 225 -43.51 -27.47 50.50
CA VAL A 225 -43.00 -28.66 49.78
C VAL A 225 -42.25 -28.09 48.56
N CYS A 226 -41.16 -28.71 48.14
CA CYS A 226 -40.55 -28.52 46.83
C CYS A 226 -41.05 -29.65 45.92
N MET A 227 -41.62 -29.34 44.75
CA MET A 227 -41.83 -30.32 43.68
C MET A 227 -41.56 -29.71 42.31
N GLU A 228 -40.52 -30.29 41.72
CA GLU A 228 -40.12 -30.35 40.32
C GLU A 228 -41.15 -31.15 39.50
N GLN A 229 -41.36 -30.79 38.23
CA GLN A 229 -41.92 -31.65 37.18
C GLN A 229 -41.36 -31.12 35.84
N CYS A 230 -40.35 -31.74 35.22
CA CYS A 230 -40.22 -33.02 34.49
C CYS A 230 -40.92 -33.06 33.10
N LEU A 231 -40.22 -33.69 32.16
CA LEU A 231 -40.23 -33.58 30.68
C LEU A 231 -41.39 -34.36 29.94
N PRO A 232 -41.29 -34.70 28.63
CA PRO A 232 -42.23 -34.36 27.54
C PRO A 232 -43.13 -35.55 27.13
N PRO A 233 -43.87 -35.50 25.99
CA PRO A 233 -44.33 -36.72 25.32
C PRO A 233 -43.80 -36.89 23.89
N ALA A 234 -43.66 -38.18 23.53
CA ALA A 234 -43.20 -38.71 22.25
C ALA A 234 -44.37 -39.06 21.29
N ASP A 235 -44.00 -39.36 20.06
CA ASP A 235 -44.76 -39.58 18.82
C ASP A 235 -45.87 -40.64 18.83
N SER A 236 -46.85 -40.52 17.91
CA SER A 236 -46.99 -41.41 16.72
C SER A 236 -48.35 -41.31 16.00
N SER A 237 -48.26 -41.26 14.65
CA SER A 237 -49.09 -41.92 13.61
C SER A 237 -50.61 -41.64 13.46
N GLY A 238 -51.00 -41.16 12.26
CA GLY A 238 -51.67 -42.02 11.26
C GLY A 238 -53.09 -41.68 10.77
N CYS A 239 -53.27 -41.85 9.44
CA CYS A 239 -54.50 -41.98 8.62
C CYS A 239 -55.21 -40.67 8.20
N SER A 240 -55.66 -40.47 6.96
CA SER A 240 -55.71 -41.25 5.70
C SER A 240 -55.86 -40.27 4.53
#